data_AF-A0A2X4YXH4-F1
#
_entry.id   AF-A0A2X4YXH4-F1
#
_cell.length_a   1.000
_cell.length_b   1.000
_cell.length_c   1.000
_cell.angle_alpha   90.00
_cell.angle_beta   90.00
_cell.angle_gamma   90.00
#
_symmetry.space_group_name_H-M   'P 1'
#
loop_
_entity.id
_entity.type
_entity.pdbx_description
1 polymer ?
#
loop_
_entity_poly.entity_id
_entity_poly.type
_entity_poly.pdbx_seq_one_letter_code
_entity_poly.pdbx_strand_id
1 'polypeptide(L)'
;MKRFYAHTIQPGDNYWLLAYKYNTTVEAIFAENYGVNPYYLSIGQRIAIPVPQTIYQQRQPNHCISQEEVDYRNDMRSLWEEHVAWTRMAIISLTFNLPDVDFVITRLLQNATDMGNMIRKLYGDFAAKTYANLIKEHLLLAADLVKATLAGDKQAAMTAEQKWYTNADQIAEFLSSVNPFLPENVVRDMFYKHLDLTKQEAVFMINMDYQKDIETYDKIEKEAREMADTISDAMVKLYPKVF
;
A
#
# COMPACT_ATOMS: atom_id res chain seq x y z
N MET A 1 25.20 24.17 4.37
CA MET A 1 25.73 23.42 3.22
C MET A 1 24.65 22.48 2.70
N LYS A 2 24.29 22.58 1.42
CA LYS A 2 23.44 21.57 0.76
C LYS A 2 24.18 20.23 0.75
N ARG A 3 23.49 19.13 1.05
CA ARG A 3 24.05 17.78 1.02
C ARG A 3 23.31 16.96 -0.04
N PHE A 4 24.02 16.05 -0.69
CA PHE A 4 23.52 15.32 -1.85
C PHE A 4 23.64 13.80 -1.65
N TYR A 5 22.73 13.06 -2.25
CA TYR A 5 22.81 11.60 -2.38
C TYR A 5 23.14 11.23 -3.83
N ALA A 6 24.11 10.35 -4.05
CA ALA A 6 24.43 9.85 -5.39
C ALA A 6 23.48 8.69 -5.76
N HIS A 7 22.48 8.97 -6.59
CA HIS A 7 21.51 7.99 -7.07
C HIS A 7 21.96 7.41 -8.41
N THR A 8 21.82 6.09 -8.59
CA THR A 8 22.11 5.40 -9.87
C THR A 8 20.78 5.01 -10.52
N ILE A 9 20.48 5.60 -11.67
CA ILE A 9 19.20 5.44 -12.38
C ILE A 9 18.89 3.97 -12.66
N GLN A 10 17.68 3.56 -12.30
CA GLN A 10 17.11 2.23 -12.52
C GLN A 10 16.02 2.27 -13.60
N PRO A 11 15.65 1.12 -14.18
CA PRO A 11 14.49 1.03 -15.05
C PRO A 11 13.23 1.58 -14.35
N GLY A 12 12.54 2.53 -14.99
CA GLY A 12 11.31 3.15 -14.46
C GLY A 12 11.52 4.45 -13.69
N ASP A 13 12.76 4.86 -13.39
CA ASP A 13 13.02 6.15 -12.77
C ASP A 13 12.67 7.31 -13.72
N ASN A 14 12.08 8.36 -13.15
CA ASN A 14 11.97 9.66 -13.78
C ASN A 14 12.20 10.77 -12.75
N TYR A 15 12.52 11.98 -13.19
CA TYR A 15 12.86 13.08 -12.29
C TYR A 15 11.77 13.40 -11.27
N TRP A 16 10.51 13.22 -11.64
CA TRP A 16 9.38 13.46 -10.73
C TRP A 16 9.34 12.39 -9.63
N LEU A 17 9.44 11.11 -9.97
CA LEU A 17 9.51 10.00 -9.01
C LEU A 17 10.72 10.13 -8.09
N LEU A 18 11.85 10.58 -8.63
CA LEU A 18 13.05 10.82 -7.84
C LEU A 18 12.88 12.03 -6.92
N ALA A 19 12.33 13.15 -7.41
CA ALA A 19 12.03 14.32 -6.58
C ALA A 19 11.12 13.95 -5.41
N TYR A 20 10.06 13.18 -5.69
CA TYR A 20 9.15 12.63 -4.71
C TYR A 20 9.86 11.72 -3.70
N LYS A 21 10.59 10.70 -4.18
CA LYS A 21 11.30 9.70 -3.36
C LYS A 21 12.36 10.31 -2.44
N TYR A 22 13.01 11.38 -2.89
CA TYR A 22 14.09 12.05 -2.14
C TYR A 22 13.62 13.31 -1.42
N ASN A 23 12.31 13.61 -1.46
CA ASN A 23 11.71 14.81 -0.87
C ASN A 23 12.48 16.09 -1.26
N THR A 24 12.59 16.29 -2.56
CA THR A 24 13.23 17.43 -3.19
C THR A 24 12.41 17.88 -4.38
N THR A 25 12.87 18.86 -5.15
CA THR A 25 12.18 19.28 -6.37
C THR A 25 12.95 18.89 -7.62
N VAL A 26 12.24 18.77 -8.74
CA VAL A 26 12.86 18.48 -10.05
C VAL A 26 13.87 19.59 -10.41
N GLU A 27 13.52 20.85 -10.13
CA GLU A 27 14.37 22.01 -10.36
C GLU A 27 15.64 21.94 -9.51
N ALA A 28 15.53 21.49 -8.26
CA ALA A 28 16.68 21.29 -7.40
C ALA A 28 17.58 20.17 -7.94
N ILE A 29 17.01 19.07 -8.43
CA ILE A 29 17.80 18.00 -9.07
C ILE A 29 18.53 18.53 -10.31
N PHE A 30 17.86 19.28 -11.18
CA PHE A 30 18.49 19.86 -12.37
C PHE A 30 19.62 20.83 -12.02
N ALA A 31 19.40 21.70 -11.03
CA ALA A 31 20.38 22.69 -10.59
C ALA A 31 21.66 22.09 -9.97
N GLU A 32 21.69 20.79 -9.68
CA GLU A 32 22.85 20.12 -9.08
C GLU A 32 23.53 19.15 -10.05
N ASN A 33 22.94 18.92 -11.23
CA ASN A 33 23.43 18.01 -12.26
C ASN A 33 23.71 18.74 -13.58
N TYR A 34 24.54 19.78 -13.51
CA TYR A 34 24.97 20.51 -14.70
C TYR A 34 25.62 19.58 -15.72
N GLY A 35 25.07 19.54 -16.94
CA GLY A 35 25.55 18.68 -18.04
C GLY A 35 24.80 17.36 -18.19
N VAL A 36 23.87 17.03 -17.30
CA VAL A 36 22.91 15.93 -17.51
C VAL A 36 21.74 16.42 -18.35
N ASN A 37 21.33 15.64 -19.36
CA ASN A 37 20.18 15.99 -20.18
C ASN A 37 18.87 15.86 -19.37
N PRO A 38 18.08 16.93 -19.20
CA PRO A 38 16.85 16.90 -18.41
C PRO A 38 15.72 16.09 -19.05
N TYR A 39 15.83 15.73 -20.33
CA TYR A 39 14.83 14.93 -21.05
C TYR A 39 15.22 13.45 -21.19
N TYR A 40 16.44 13.07 -20.79
CA TYR A 40 16.95 11.72 -20.97
C TYR A 40 17.76 11.24 -19.75
N LEU A 41 17.17 10.31 -19.01
CA LEU A 41 17.83 9.57 -17.94
C LEU A 41 18.28 8.21 -18.48
N SER A 42 19.58 7.95 -18.44
CA SER A 42 20.12 6.65 -18.88
C SER A 42 20.20 5.69 -17.69
N ILE A 43 19.71 4.45 -17.85
CA ILE A 43 19.86 3.41 -16.82
C ILE A 43 21.35 3.22 -16.51
N GLY A 44 21.70 3.17 -15.23
CA GLY A 44 23.08 3.11 -14.73
C GLY A 44 23.77 4.47 -14.60
N GLN A 45 23.16 5.56 -15.09
CA GLN A 45 23.69 6.91 -14.90
C GLN A 45 23.64 7.30 -13.43
N ARG A 46 24.71 7.95 -12.94
CA ARG A 46 24.73 8.52 -11.58
C ARG A 46 24.37 10.00 -11.63
N ILE A 47 23.43 10.40 -10.78
CA ILE A 47 23.03 11.80 -10.57
C ILE A 47 23.04 12.17 -9.09
N ALA A 48 23.32 13.44 -8.79
CA ALA A 48 23.27 14.01 -7.46
C ALA A 48 21.85 14.46 -7.11
N ILE A 49 21.27 13.91 -6.05
CA ILE A 49 19.94 14.32 -5.57
C ILE A 49 20.11 15.21 -4.34
N PRO A 50 19.74 16.51 -4.38
CA PRO A 50 19.73 17.36 -3.20
C PRO A 50 18.70 16.85 -2.21
N VAL A 51 19.10 16.67 -0.95
CA VAL A 51 18.21 16.23 0.13
C VAL A 51 18.23 17.23 1.29
N PRO A 52 17.08 17.50 1.94
CA PRO A 52 17.04 18.26 3.20
C PRO A 52 17.95 17.63 4.26
N GLN A 53 18.55 18.44 5.14
CA GLN A 53 19.50 17.95 6.17
C GLN A 53 18.91 16.84 7.07
N THR A 54 17.60 16.89 7.31
CA THR A 54 16.86 15.88 8.08
C THR A 54 16.90 14.50 7.41
N ILE A 55 16.82 14.43 6.08
CA ILE A 55 16.88 13.16 5.32
C ILE A 55 18.33 12.68 5.14
N TYR A 56 19.29 13.59 5.02
CA TYR A 56 20.71 13.21 4.98
C TYR A 56 21.16 12.52 6.28
N GLN A 57 20.63 12.94 7.44
CA GLN A 57 20.93 12.28 8.71
C GLN A 57 20.34 10.87 8.80
N GLN A 58 19.14 10.63 8.25
CA GLN A 58 18.51 9.31 8.18
C GLN A 58 19.21 8.35 7.19
N ARG A 59 19.93 8.87 6.19
CA ARG A 59 20.62 8.06 5.15
C ARG A 59 22.13 8.04 5.29
N GLN A 60 22.67 8.34 6.47
CA GLN A 60 24.07 8.05 6.74
C GLN A 60 24.27 6.54 6.85
N PRO A 61 25.43 5.99 6.44
CA PRO A 61 25.78 4.58 6.66
C PRO A 61 25.83 4.17 8.15
N ASN A 62 25.62 5.12 9.07
CA ASN A 62 25.51 4.91 10.52
C ASN A 62 24.06 5.02 11.04
N HIS A 63 23.04 5.12 10.20
CA HIS A 63 21.66 4.89 10.67
C HIS A 63 21.46 3.39 10.79
N CYS A 64 21.74 2.86 11.97
CA CYS A 64 21.31 1.53 12.35
C CYS A 64 19.78 1.58 12.52
N ILE A 65 19.06 0.78 11.74
CA ILE A 65 17.64 0.50 11.97
C ILE A 65 17.55 -0.18 13.34
N SER A 66 16.69 0.33 14.22
CA SER A 66 16.47 -0.30 15.54
C SER A 66 15.72 -1.63 15.39
N GLN A 67 15.75 -2.45 16.43
CA GLN A 67 14.97 -3.69 16.43
C GLN A 67 13.47 -3.35 16.36
N GLU A 68 13.05 -2.31 17.06
CA GLU A 68 11.67 -1.82 17.09
C GLU A 68 11.18 -1.37 15.70
N GLU A 69 12.04 -0.73 14.89
CA GLU A 69 11.71 -0.39 13.51
C GLU A 69 11.59 -1.65 12.64
N VAL A 70 12.53 -2.60 12.76
CA VAL A 70 12.49 -3.86 12.01
C VAL A 70 11.22 -4.64 12.33
N ASP A 71 10.89 -4.78 13.62
CA ASP A 71 9.71 -5.51 14.09
C ASP A 71 8.44 -4.84 13.57
N TYR A 72 8.32 -3.51 13.67
CA TYR A 72 7.17 -2.78 13.16
C TYR A 72 6.95 -2.98 11.66
N ARG A 73 8.03 -2.95 10.86
CA ARG A 73 7.94 -3.16 9.40
C ARG A 73 7.54 -4.60 9.07
N ASN A 74 8.08 -5.57 9.79
CA ASN A 74 7.75 -6.98 9.60
C ASN A 74 6.30 -7.29 10.02
N ASP A 75 5.83 -6.73 11.13
CA ASP A 75 4.44 -6.85 11.58
C ASP A 75 3.47 -6.21 10.56
N MET A 76 3.81 -5.02 10.04
CA MET A 76 3.03 -4.37 8.98
C MET A 76 2.95 -5.23 7.71
N ARG A 77 4.07 -5.80 7.25
CA ARG A 77 4.06 -6.73 6.11
C ARG A 77 3.21 -7.95 6.39
N SER A 78 3.35 -8.55 7.57
CA SER A 78 2.59 -9.73 7.96
C SER A 78 1.09 -9.45 7.94
N LEU A 79 0.64 -8.30 8.45
CA LEU A 79 -0.77 -7.92 8.43
C LEU A 79 -1.32 -7.72 7.01
N TRP A 80 -0.53 -7.15 6.09
CA TRP A 80 -0.92 -6.99 4.69
C TRP A 80 -0.90 -8.31 3.90
N GLU A 81 0.06 -9.20 4.18
CA GLU A 81 0.10 -10.55 3.61
C GLU A 81 -1.08 -11.39 4.13
N GLU A 82 -1.40 -11.31 5.42
CA GLU A 82 -2.62 -11.90 5.99
C GLU A 82 -3.87 -11.33 5.35
N HIS A 83 -3.94 -10.01 5.16
CA HIS A 83 -5.09 -9.33 4.53
C HIS A 83 -5.42 -9.96 3.17
N VAL A 84 -4.41 -10.10 2.31
CA VAL A 84 -4.62 -10.66 0.96
C VAL A 84 -4.80 -12.17 0.97
N ALA A 85 -4.11 -12.90 1.84
CA ALA A 85 -4.29 -14.34 1.97
C ALA A 85 -5.70 -14.71 2.45
N TRP A 86 -6.21 -14.05 3.49
CA TRP A 86 -7.56 -14.29 4.00
C TRP A 86 -8.64 -13.80 3.02
N THR A 87 -8.38 -12.74 2.24
CA THR A 87 -9.27 -12.29 1.16
C THR A 87 -9.38 -13.35 0.06
N ARG A 88 -8.24 -13.89 -0.40
CA ARG A 88 -8.22 -15.01 -1.35
C ARG A 88 -8.98 -16.23 -0.83
N MET A 89 -8.77 -16.61 0.43
CA MET A 89 -9.52 -17.70 1.06
C MET A 89 -11.02 -17.43 1.08
N ALA A 90 -11.45 -16.20 1.39
CA ALA A 90 -12.85 -15.82 1.38
C ALA A 90 -13.45 -15.89 -0.04
N ILE A 91 -12.73 -15.43 -1.06
CA ILE A 91 -13.13 -15.55 -2.48
C ILE A 91 -13.34 -17.02 -2.85
N ILE A 92 -12.38 -17.89 -2.51
CA ILE A 92 -12.46 -19.34 -2.76
C ILE A 92 -13.68 -19.94 -2.04
N SER A 93 -13.81 -19.70 -0.73
CA SER A 93 -14.91 -20.26 0.08
C SER A 93 -16.28 -19.80 -0.40
N LEU A 94 -16.42 -18.53 -0.79
CA LEU A 94 -17.67 -18.00 -1.37
C LEU A 94 -17.96 -18.63 -2.73
N THR A 95 -16.95 -18.73 -3.62
CA THR A 95 -17.12 -19.25 -4.99
C THR A 95 -17.55 -20.70 -4.99
N PHE A 96 -16.98 -21.53 -4.13
CA PHE A 96 -17.28 -22.96 -4.05
C PHE A 96 -18.33 -23.31 -3.00
N ASN A 97 -18.93 -22.31 -2.34
CA ASN A 97 -19.90 -22.50 -1.27
C ASN A 97 -19.41 -23.48 -0.19
N LEU A 98 -18.17 -23.26 0.28
CA LEU A 98 -17.53 -24.10 1.29
C LEU A 98 -18.18 -23.91 2.66
N PRO A 99 -18.19 -24.96 3.53
CA PRO A 99 -18.80 -24.86 4.85
C PRO A 99 -18.03 -23.97 5.84
N ASP A 100 -16.88 -23.42 5.45
CA ASP A 100 -15.99 -22.61 6.28
C ASP A 100 -16.16 -21.10 6.09
N VAL A 101 -17.06 -20.65 5.20
CA VAL A 101 -17.25 -19.23 4.83
C VAL A 101 -17.31 -18.30 6.05
N ASP A 102 -18.11 -18.64 7.06
CA ASP A 102 -18.27 -17.80 8.25
C ASP A 102 -16.99 -17.73 9.09
N PHE A 103 -16.22 -18.81 9.16
CA PHE A 103 -14.96 -18.84 9.90
C PHE A 103 -13.88 -18.01 9.20
N VAL A 104 -13.77 -18.15 7.88
CA VAL A 104 -12.82 -17.41 7.05
C VAL A 104 -13.14 -15.91 7.06
N ILE A 105 -14.40 -15.54 6.86
CA ILE A 105 -14.82 -14.12 6.92
C ILE A 105 -14.58 -13.56 8.33
N THR A 106 -14.87 -14.32 9.39
CA THR A 106 -14.60 -13.85 10.76
C THR A 106 -13.11 -13.56 10.97
N ARG A 107 -12.22 -14.44 10.51
CA ARG A 107 -10.77 -14.23 10.62
C ARG A 107 -10.28 -13.06 9.75
N LEU A 108 -10.85 -12.89 8.56
CA LEU A 108 -10.58 -11.76 7.67
C LEU A 108 -10.99 -10.43 8.33
N LEU A 109 -12.17 -10.36 8.95
CA LEU A 109 -12.61 -9.14 9.64
C LEU A 109 -11.81 -8.86 10.92
N GLN A 110 -11.23 -9.88 11.56
CA GLN A 110 -10.29 -9.69 12.66
C GLN A 110 -9.01 -8.99 12.19
N ASN A 111 -8.50 -9.30 10.99
CA ASN A 111 -7.32 -8.62 10.43
C ASN A 111 -7.52 -7.08 10.32
N ALA A 112 -8.73 -6.60 9.99
CA ALA A 112 -9.04 -5.17 10.04
C ALA A 112 -8.85 -4.55 11.43
N THR A 113 -9.24 -5.28 12.48
CA THR A 113 -9.04 -4.85 13.88
C THR A 113 -7.55 -4.83 14.23
N ASP A 114 -6.80 -5.83 13.79
CA ASP A 114 -5.36 -5.95 14.04
C ASP A 114 -4.59 -4.83 13.33
N MET A 115 -4.95 -4.49 12.08
CA MET A 115 -4.43 -3.33 11.34
C MET A 115 -4.69 -1.99 12.06
N GLY A 116 -5.89 -1.79 12.60
CA GLY A 116 -6.18 -0.62 13.44
C GLY A 116 -5.33 -0.56 14.70
N ASN A 117 -5.14 -1.70 15.37
CA ASN A 117 -4.29 -1.79 16.56
C ASN A 117 -2.82 -1.46 16.25
N MET A 118 -2.34 -1.80 15.05
CA MET A 118 -0.96 -1.54 14.64
C MET A 118 -0.60 -0.04 14.64
N ILE A 119 -1.56 0.83 14.32
CA ILE A 119 -1.34 2.29 14.29
C ILE A 119 -1.69 2.99 15.62
N ARG A 120 -2.27 2.26 16.58
CA ARG A 120 -2.80 2.82 17.84
C ARG A 120 -1.74 3.51 18.68
N LYS A 121 -0.54 2.93 18.78
CA LYS A 121 0.58 3.54 19.55
C LYS A 121 1.02 4.89 18.98
N LEU A 122 0.81 5.11 17.68
CA LEU A 122 1.26 6.31 16.97
C LEU A 122 0.19 7.41 16.97
N TYR A 123 -1.07 7.03 16.74
CA TYR A 123 -2.17 7.98 16.51
C TYR A 123 -3.29 7.97 17.55
N GLY A 124 -3.22 7.05 18.53
CA GLY A 124 -4.22 6.91 19.58
C GLY A 124 -5.49 6.14 19.16
N ASP A 125 -6.39 5.98 20.12
CA ASP A 125 -7.55 5.08 20.01
C ASP A 125 -8.56 5.50 18.94
N PHE A 126 -8.78 6.80 18.77
CA PHE A 126 -9.72 7.32 17.77
C PHE A 126 -9.27 6.95 16.35
N ALA A 127 -8.02 7.27 16.01
CA ALA A 127 -7.45 6.96 14.70
C ALA A 127 -7.40 5.45 14.44
N ALA A 128 -6.95 4.65 15.43
CA ALA A 128 -6.94 3.19 15.34
C ALA A 128 -8.33 2.62 15.03
N LYS A 129 -9.36 3.09 15.74
CA LYS A 129 -10.74 2.64 15.53
C LYS A 129 -11.29 3.08 14.18
N THR A 130 -11.01 4.30 13.75
CA THR A 130 -11.41 4.80 12.43
C THR A 130 -10.80 3.96 11.32
N TYR A 131 -9.50 3.69 11.39
CA TYR A 131 -8.82 2.86 10.39
C TYR A 131 -9.36 1.44 10.34
N ALA A 132 -9.53 0.79 11.51
CA ALA A 132 -10.11 -0.55 11.59
C ALA A 132 -11.50 -0.61 10.95
N ASN A 133 -12.34 0.40 11.19
CA ASN A 133 -13.69 0.44 10.62
C ASN A 133 -13.67 0.62 9.11
N LEU A 134 -12.80 1.49 8.58
CA LEU A 134 -12.65 1.70 7.14
C LEU A 134 -12.20 0.42 6.43
N ILE A 135 -11.21 -0.30 6.98
CA ILE A 135 -10.75 -1.58 6.45
C ILE A 135 -11.82 -2.67 6.62
N LYS A 136 -12.58 -2.66 7.71
CA LYS A 136 -13.68 -3.61 7.89
C LYS A 136 -14.78 -3.41 6.84
N GLU A 137 -15.14 -2.15 6.57
CA GLU A 137 -16.08 -1.81 5.50
C GLU A 137 -15.53 -2.21 4.12
N HIS A 138 -14.25 -1.96 3.86
CA HIS A 138 -13.55 -2.40 2.65
C HIS A 138 -13.75 -3.89 2.37
N LEU A 139 -13.52 -4.73 3.38
CA LEU A 139 -13.63 -6.19 3.29
C LEU A 139 -15.08 -6.66 3.09
N LEU A 140 -16.04 -6.00 3.73
CA LEU A 140 -17.46 -6.31 3.56
C LEU A 140 -17.94 -5.95 2.15
N LEU A 141 -17.53 -4.80 1.60
CA LEU A 141 -17.87 -4.37 0.24
C LEU A 141 -17.29 -5.31 -0.81
N ALA A 142 -16.05 -5.79 -0.62
CA ALA A 142 -15.46 -6.81 -1.47
C ALA A 142 -16.27 -8.13 -1.46
N ALA A 143 -16.67 -8.59 -0.27
CA ALA A 143 -17.50 -9.79 -0.13
C ALA A 143 -18.89 -9.62 -0.78
N ASP A 144 -19.51 -8.45 -0.64
CA ASP A 144 -20.78 -8.12 -1.29
C ASP A 144 -20.66 -8.11 -2.82
N LEU A 145 -19.56 -7.57 -3.35
CA LEU A 145 -19.26 -7.59 -4.79
C LEU A 145 -19.14 -9.04 -5.32
N VAL A 146 -18.41 -9.90 -4.62
CA VAL A 146 -18.25 -11.32 -4.98
C VAL A 146 -19.61 -12.04 -4.94
N LYS A 147 -20.38 -11.87 -3.86
CA LYS A 147 -21.71 -12.48 -3.72
C LYS A 147 -22.68 -12.03 -4.81
N ALA A 148 -22.72 -10.73 -5.12
CA ALA A 148 -23.56 -10.19 -6.19
C ALA A 148 -23.15 -10.74 -7.56
N THR A 149 -21.85 -10.88 -7.81
CA THR A 149 -21.33 -11.45 -9.06
C THR A 149 -21.73 -12.92 -9.21
N LEU A 150 -21.58 -13.73 -8.16
CA LEU A 150 -22.00 -15.14 -8.13
C LEU A 150 -23.51 -15.31 -8.33
N ALA A 151 -24.31 -14.37 -7.82
CA ALA A 151 -25.77 -14.36 -8.01
C ALA A 151 -26.21 -13.89 -9.42
N GLY A 152 -25.28 -13.40 -10.25
CA GLY A 152 -25.60 -12.79 -11.54
C GLY A 152 -26.28 -11.43 -11.45
N ASP A 153 -26.30 -10.80 -10.26
CA ASP A 153 -26.91 -9.50 -10.03
C ASP A 153 -25.93 -8.38 -10.40
N LYS A 154 -25.99 -7.98 -11.68
CA LYS A 154 -25.11 -6.95 -12.23
C LYS A 154 -25.29 -5.58 -11.55
N GLN A 155 -26.51 -5.24 -11.12
CA GLN A 155 -26.77 -3.93 -10.52
C GLN A 155 -26.21 -3.87 -9.10
N ALA A 156 -26.40 -4.94 -8.32
CA ALA A 156 -25.79 -5.04 -7.00
C ALA A 156 -24.26 -5.05 -7.10
N ALA A 157 -23.68 -5.78 -8.06
CA ALA A 157 -22.23 -5.82 -8.28
C ALA A 157 -21.67 -4.43 -8.61
N MET A 158 -22.25 -3.70 -9.57
CA MET A 158 -21.82 -2.32 -9.88
C MET A 158 -21.94 -1.38 -8.68
N THR A 159 -22.99 -1.54 -7.87
CA THR A 159 -23.21 -0.70 -6.69
C THR A 159 -22.19 -0.99 -5.59
N ALA A 160 -21.90 -2.26 -5.34
CA ALA A 160 -20.89 -2.69 -4.38
C ALA A 160 -19.49 -2.22 -4.82
N GLU A 161 -19.17 -2.39 -6.10
CA GLU A 161 -17.91 -1.90 -6.67
C GLU A 161 -17.76 -0.39 -6.50
N GLN A 162 -18.76 0.42 -6.86
CA GLN A 162 -18.68 1.87 -6.69
C GLN A 162 -18.43 2.28 -5.24
N LYS A 163 -19.13 1.63 -4.29
CA LYS A 163 -18.90 1.88 -2.85
C LYS A 163 -17.51 1.47 -2.42
N TRP A 164 -16.96 0.39 -2.99
CA TRP A 164 -15.63 -0.12 -2.65
C TRP A 164 -14.53 0.86 -3.06
N TYR A 165 -14.62 1.47 -4.25
CA TYR A 165 -13.70 2.54 -4.67
C TYR A 165 -13.88 3.82 -3.82
N THR A 166 -15.11 4.20 -3.49
CA THR A 166 -15.35 5.32 -2.56
C THR A 166 -14.72 5.06 -1.18
N ASN A 167 -14.80 3.84 -0.68
CA ASN A 167 -14.16 3.46 0.59
C ASN A 167 -12.61 3.51 0.49
N ALA A 168 -12.03 3.11 -0.65
CA ALA A 168 -10.60 3.31 -0.90
C ALA A 168 -10.20 4.81 -0.86
N ASP A 169 -11.03 5.70 -1.41
CA ASP A 169 -10.81 7.15 -1.31
C ASP A 169 -10.84 7.63 0.14
N GLN A 170 -11.79 7.13 0.95
CA GLN A 170 -11.89 7.47 2.38
C GLN A 170 -10.67 6.97 3.19
N ILE A 171 -10.15 5.79 2.86
CA ILE A 171 -8.91 5.27 3.47
C ILE A 171 -7.73 6.15 3.10
N ALA A 172 -7.63 6.56 1.83
CA ALA A 172 -6.56 7.44 1.36
C ALA A 172 -6.61 8.81 2.04
N GLU A 173 -7.80 9.42 2.15
CA GLU A 173 -8.02 10.68 2.86
C GLU A 173 -7.63 10.55 4.34
N PHE A 174 -8.09 9.48 5.01
CA PHE A 174 -7.77 9.24 6.41
C PHE A 174 -6.26 9.12 6.64
N LEU A 175 -5.58 8.24 5.89
CA LEU A 175 -4.14 8.02 6.04
C LEU A 175 -3.32 9.29 5.75
N SER A 176 -3.72 10.07 4.74
CA SER A 176 -3.11 11.36 4.43
C SER A 176 -3.35 12.40 5.52
N SER A 177 -4.52 12.37 6.19
CA SER A 177 -4.85 13.31 7.25
C SER A 177 -4.01 13.11 8.53
N VAL A 178 -3.63 11.87 8.82
CA VAL A 178 -2.82 11.52 10.00
C VAL A 178 -1.33 11.45 9.71
N ASN A 179 -0.93 11.34 8.44
CA ASN A 179 0.47 11.26 8.03
C ASN A 179 0.79 12.10 6.78
N PRO A 180 1.53 13.22 6.90
CA PRO A 180 1.89 14.06 5.76
C PRO A 180 2.87 13.39 4.77
N PHE A 181 3.49 12.27 5.15
CA PHE A 181 4.33 11.47 4.27
C PHE A 181 3.53 10.41 3.48
N LEU A 182 2.20 10.38 3.61
CA LEU A 182 1.28 9.59 2.81
C LEU A 182 0.34 10.51 2.01
N PRO A 183 0.81 11.18 0.94
CA PRO A 183 -0.06 12.01 0.11
C PRO A 183 -1.25 11.22 -0.42
N GLU A 184 -2.44 11.78 -0.27
CA GLU A 184 -3.71 11.15 -0.61
C GLU A 184 -3.72 10.53 -2.02
N ASN A 185 -3.17 11.21 -3.02
CA ASN A 185 -3.10 10.68 -4.39
C ASN A 185 -2.27 9.41 -4.49
N VAL A 186 -1.16 9.32 -3.76
CA VAL A 186 -0.29 8.15 -3.75
C VAL A 186 -0.96 6.97 -3.05
N VAL A 187 -1.65 7.24 -1.93
CA VAL A 187 -2.42 6.20 -1.23
C VAL A 187 -3.58 5.70 -2.08
N ARG A 188 -4.32 6.61 -2.72
CA ARG A 188 -5.41 6.27 -3.63
C ARG A 188 -4.93 5.39 -4.77
N ASP A 189 -3.84 5.77 -5.44
CA ASP A 189 -3.31 5.01 -6.58
C ASP A 189 -2.90 3.58 -6.18
N MET A 190 -2.32 3.41 -4.99
CA MET A 190 -2.02 2.08 -4.43
C MET A 190 -3.31 1.28 -4.20
N PHE A 191 -4.29 1.85 -3.51
CA PHE A 191 -5.56 1.15 -3.27
C PHE A 191 -6.29 0.83 -4.58
N TYR A 192 -6.31 1.71 -5.58
CA TYR A 192 -6.96 1.42 -6.86
C TYR A 192 -6.29 0.24 -7.57
N LYS A 193 -4.96 0.18 -7.59
CA LYS A 193 -4.22 -0.98 -8.10
C LYS A 193 -4.56 -2.25 -7.32
N HIS A 194 -4.65 -2.16 -6.00
CA HIS A 194 -5.05 -3.26 -5.13
C HIS A 194 -6.46 -3.78 -5.49
N LEU A 195 -7.44 -2.87 -5.59
CA LEU A 195 -8.82 -3.16 -5.97
C LEU A 195 -8.90 -3.86 -7.34
N ASP A 196 -8.19 -3.32 -8.34
CA ASP A 196 -8.18 -3.86 -9.70
C ASP A 196 -7.63 -5.29 -9.75
N LEU A 197 -6.56 -5.57 -8.99
CA LEU A 197 -5.95 -6.90 -8.93
C LEU A 197 -6.85 -7.90 -8.19
N THR A 198 -7.40 -7.53 -7.04
CA THR A 198 -8.30 -8.38 -6.25
C THR A 198 -9.60 -8.67 -7.01
N LYS A 199 -10.13 -7.70 -7.77
CA LYS A 199 -11.26 -7.93 -8.66
C LYS A 199 -10.92 -8.93 -9.77
N GLN A 200 -9.74 -8.82 -10.38
CA GLN A 200 -9.28 -9.77 -11.40
C GLN A 200 -9.15 -11.19 -10.83
N GLU A 201 -8.54 -11.33 -9.66
CA GLU A 201 -8.45 -12.61 -8.94
C GLU A 201 -9.83 -13.22 -8.73
N ALA A 202 -10.79 -12.45 -8.18
CA ALA A 202 -12.16 -12.93 -7.98
C ALA A 202 -12.82 -13.39 -9.29
N VAL A 203 -12.67 -12.62 -10.37
CA VAL A 203 -13.21 -12.98 -11.69
C VAL A 203 -12.57 -14.26 -12.24
N PHE A 204 -11.25 -14.43 -12.09
CA PHE A 204 -10.57 -15.64 -12.54
C PHE A 204 -10.99 -16.86 -11.72
N MET A 205 -11.10 -16.73 -10.39
CA MET A 205 -11.59 -17.80 -9.52
C MET A 205 -13.02 -18.21 -9.86
N ILE A 206 -13.94 -17.25 -10.04
CA ILE A 206 -15.35 -17.51 -10.42
C ILE A 206 -15.44 -18.23 -11.76
N ASN A 207 -14.60 -17.85 -12.73
CA ASN A 207 -14.54 -18.47 -14.05
C ASN A 207 -13.68 -19.75 -14.10
N MET A 208 -13.13 -20.19 -12.96
CA MET A 208 -12.24 -21.35 -12.84
C MET A 208 -10.97 -21.25 -13.70
N ASP A 209 -10.50 -20.04 -14.01
CA ASP A 209 -9.23 -19.79 -14.70
C ASP A 209 -8.07 -19.78 -13.68
N TYR A 210 -7.80 -20.96 -13.11
CA TYR A 210 -6.88 -21.12 -11.97
C TYR A 210 -5.46 -20.66 -12.27
N GLN A 211 -5.00 -20.80 -13.51
CA GLN A 211 -3.66 -20.35 -13.88
C GLN A 211 -3.55 -18.83 -13.77
N LYS A 212 -4.49 -18.09 -14.37
CA LYS A 212 -4.47 -16.61 -14.28
C LYS A 212 -4.76 -16.11 -12.88
N ASP A 213 -5.60 -16.81 -12.13
CA ASP A 213 -5.84 -16.54 -10.72
C ASP A 213 -4.54 -16.60 -9.90
N ILE A 214 -3.77 -17.68 -10.01
CA ILE A 214 -2.47 -17.83 -9.32
C ILE A 214 -1.47 -16.75 -9.76
N GLU A 215 -1.33 -16.52 -11.08
CA GLU A 215 -0.45 -15.47 -11.63
C GLU A 215 -0.86 -14.06 -11.18
N THR A 216 -2.13 -13.85 -10.86
CA THR A 216 -2.65 -12.58 -10.33
C THR A 216 -2.36 -12.46 -8.84
N TYR A 217 -2.51 -13.56 -8.08
CA TYR A 217 -2.18 -13.58 -6.66
C TYR A 217 -0.70 -13.25 -6.39
N ASP A 218 0.24 -13.74 -7.21
CA ASP A 218 1.66 -13.36 -7.11
C ASP A 218 1.87 -11.84 -7.21
N LYS A 219 1.05 -11.15 -8.02
CA LYS A 219 1.08 -9.69 -8.15
C LYS A 219 0.45 -9.02 -6.94
N ILE A 220 -0.65 -9.56 -6.43
CA ILE A 220 -1.34 -9.06 -5.22
C ILE A 220 -0.41 -9.14 -4.01
N GLU A 221 0.25 -10.28 -3.78
CA GLU A 221 1.14 -10.47 -2.64
C GLU A 221 2.33 -9.49 -2.67
N LYS A 222 2.92 -9.30 -3.86
CA LYS A 222 3.97 -8.29 -4.05
C LYS A 222 3.45 -6.87 -3.78
N GLU A 223 2.28 -6.54 -4.29
CA GLU A 223 1.65 -5.23 -4.13
C GLU A 223 1.30 -4.94 -2.66
N ALA A 224 0.78 -5.93 -1.93
CA ALA A 224 0.50 -5.83 -0.49
C ALA A 224 1.77 -5.52 0.32
N ARG A 225 2.91 -6.15 -0.02
CA ARG A 225 4.22 -5.81 0.59
C ARG A 225 4.67 -4.40 0.24
N GLU A 226 4.47 -3.93 -0.99
CA GLU A 226 4.77 -2.56 -1.42
C GLU A 226 3.91 -1.52 -0.66
N MET A 227 2.62 -1.81 -0.45
CA MET A 227 1.72 -0.99 0.38
C MET A 227 2.19 -0.96 1.84
N ALA A 228 2.49 -2.12 2.43
CA ALA A 228 2.99 -2.24 3.79
C ALA A 228 4.27 -1.43 4.00
N ASP A 229 5.21 -1.51 3.06
CA ASP A 229 6.47 -0.78 3.09
C ASP A 229 6.26 0.72 2.97
N THR A 230 5.40 1.16 2.06
CA THR A 230 5.08 2.59 1.88
C THR A 230 4.44 3.18 3.13
N ILE A 231 3.48 2.47 3.72
CA ILE A 231 2.79 2.91 4.93
C ILE A 231 3.77 2.92 6.11
N SER A 232 4.50 1.83 6.35
CA SER A 232 5.45 1.74 7.48
C SER A 232 6.59 2.74 7.37
N ASP A 233 7.13 3.01 6.17
CA ASP A 233 8.11 4.06 5.93
C ASP A 233 7.60 5.44 6.39
N ALA A 234 6.35 5.76 6.09
CA ALA A 234 5.76 7.03 6.48
C ALA A 234 5.57 7.12 8.00
N MET A 235 5.23 6.01 8.67
CA MET A 235 5.11 5.94 10.13
C MET A 235 6.45 6.22 10.81
N VAL A 236 7.50 5.54 10.35
CA VAL A 236 8.88 5.72 10.86
C VAL A 236 9.36 7.15 10.63
N LYS A 237 9.10 7.72 9.44
CA LYS A 237 9.47 9.10 9.13
C LYS A 237 8.79 10.12 10.04
N LEU A 238 7.52 9.89 10.40
CA LEU A 238 6.76 10.79 11.25
C LEU A 238 7.11 10.65 12.74
N TYR A 239 7.41 9.43 13.21
CA TYR A 239 7.69 9.13 14.61
C TYR A 239 9.05 8.43 14.85
N PRO A 240 10.18 9.03 14.41
CA PRO A 240 11.50 8.38 14.48
C PRO A 240 12.07 8.22 15.89
N LYS A 241 11.35 8.63 16.94
CA LYS A 241 11.73 8.43 18.35
C LYS A 241 10.94 7.30 19.01
N VAL A 242 9.88 6.82 18.36
CA VAL A 242 9.08 5.68 18.82
C VAL A 242 9.75 4.37 18.41
N PHE A 243 10.53 4.43 17.33
CA PHE A 243 11.36 3.38 16.78
C PHE A 243 12.82 3.66 17.11
#